data_AF-A0A1H8IIB5-F1
#
_entry.id   AF-A0A1H8IIB5-F1
#
_cell.length_a   1.000
_cell.length_b   1.000
_cell.length_c   1.000
_cell.angle_alpha   90.00
_cell.angle_beta   90.00
_cell.angle_gamma   90.00
#
_symmetry.space_group_name_H-M   'P 1'
#
loop_
_entity.id
_entity.type
_entity.pdbx_description
1 polymer ?
#
loop_
_entity_poly.entity_id
_entity_poly.type
_entity_poly.pdbx_seq_one_letter_code
_entity_poly.pdbx_strand_id
1 'polypeptide(L)'
;MKNRMTLYSVLVLLVSLLLLVGCTEKPKQITEDGNIKTIDVILQKALTGPNEELKKIFHDGDFTENVRQYDNAQFNGYFANDSAYMEFVNSYGAVLMITPIRNDYTLKINNIEYEQTDSEEIIYNFSIDLQYQKEGSQESEVVSVNGQANLNEEHKIEDMLINLKNLWSAIE
;
A
#
# COMPACT_ATOMS: atom_id res chain seq x y z
N MET A 1 34.66 49.41 25.91
CA MET A 1 34.02 48.99 24.65
C MET A 1 34.61 47.66 24.18
N LYS A 2 33.97 46.56 24.55
CA LYS A 2 34.11 45.19 24.03
C LYS A 2 33.17 44.34 24.89
N ASN A 3 32.48 43.37 24.32
CA ASN A 3 31.60 42.40 25.02
C ASN A 3 30.09 42.70 25.08
N ARG A 4 29.51 43.35 24.08
CA ARG A 4 28.03 43.32 23.89
C ARG A 4 27.55 42.87 22.51
N MET A 5 28.46 42.73 21.54
CA MET A 5 28.12 42.42 20.14
C MET A 5 28.38 40.96 19.73
N THR A 6 28.70 40.07 20.68
CA THR A 6 28.91 38.63 20.42
C THR A 6 27.80 37.75 20.99
N LEU A 7 26.96 38.26 21.89
CA LEU A 7 25.89 37.47 22.51
C LEU A 7 24.64 37.34 21.61
N TYR A 8 24.36 38.36 20.79
CA TYR A 8 23.23 38.34 19.86
C TYR A 8 23.47 37.45 18.62
N SER A 9 24.72 37.23 18.21
CA SER A 9 25.04 36.38 17.05
C SER A 9 24.97 34.88 17.35
N VAL A 10 25.07 34.47 18.61
CA VAL A 10 24.91 33.05 19.01
C VAL A 10 23.44 32.68 19.18
N LEU A 11 22.59 33.64 19.58
CA LEU A 11 21.16 33.40 19.82
C LEU A 11 20.37 33.21 18.51
N VAL A 12 20.77 33.89 17.42
CA VAL A 12 20.10 33.76 16.12
C VAL A 12 20.45 32.42 15.42
N LEU A 13 21.64 31.85 15.70
CA LEU A 13 22.07 30.59 15.09
C LEU A 13 21.43 29.33 15.72
N LEU A 14 20.91 29.44 16.95
CA LEU A 14 20.27 28.31 17.64
C LEU A 14 18.79 28.11 17.27
N VAL A 15 18.13 29.14 16.73
CA VAL A 15 16.71 29.08 16.33
C VAL A 15 16.53 28.45 14.94
N SER A 16 17.57 28.48 14.09
CA SER A 16 17.55 27.89 12.76
C SER A 16 17.67 26.36 12.73
N LEU A 17 17.94 25.69 13.86
CA LEU A 17 18.09 24.23 13.92
C LEU A 17 16.79 23.46 14.23
N LEU A 18 15.66 24.15 14.43
CA LEU A 18 14.38 23.52 14.81
C LEU A 18 13.42 23.29 13.64
N LEU A 19 13.84 23.51 12.38
CA LEU A 19 12.97 23.36 11.20
C LEU A 19 13.14 22.04 10.43
N LEU A 20 13.80 21.03 11.01
CA LEU A 20 14.00 19.72 10.37
C LEU A 20 13.33 18.58 11.15
N VAL A 21 12.01 18.67 11.38
CA VAL A 21 11.14 17.48 11.41
C VAL A 21 9.77 17.87 10.86
N GLY A 22 9.73 18.16 9.57
CA GLY A 22 8.49 18.22 8.79
C GLY A 22 8.14 16.84 8.24
N CYS A 23 8.08 15.80 9.08
CA CYS A 23 7.26 14.64 8.74
C CYS A 23 5.81 15.07 8.95
N THR A 24 5.29 15.84 8.00
CA THR A 24 3.85 15.89 7.80
C THR A 24 3.48 14.51 7.30
N GLU A 25 3.26 13.56 8.21
CA GLU A 25 2.36 12.45 7.92
C GLU A 25 1.06 13.12 7.53
N LYS A 26 0.78 13.14 6.22
CA LYS A 26 -0.55 13.51 5.74
C LYS A 26 -1.51 12.59 6.49
N PRO A 27 -2.46 13.11 7.27
CA PRO A 27 -3.41 12.26 7.95
C PRO A 27 -4.09 11.40 6.89
N LYS A 28 -4.09 10.07 7.08
CA LYS A 28 -4.94 9.16 6.30
C LYS A 28 -6.33 9.78 6.30
N GLN A 29 -6.78 10.26 5.14
CA GLN A 29 -8.20 10.59 4.96
C GLN A 29 -8.92 9.25 5.05
N ILE A 30 -9.34 8.88 6.26
CA ILE A 30 -10.36 7.86 6.44
C ILE A 30 -11.63 8.53 5.91
N THR A 31 -11.89 8.32 4.64
CA THR A 31 -13.12 8.75 3.97
C THR A 31 -14.28 8.01 4.64
N GLU A 32 -15.37 8.71 4.96
CA GLU A 32 -16.54 8.06 5.57
C GLU A 32 -17.27 7.13 4.60
N ASP A 33 -16.94 7.21 3.30
CA ASP A 33 -17.43 6.41 2.19
C ASP A 33 -17.16 4.90 2.36
N GLY A 34 -18.23 4.10 2.35
CA GLY A 34 -18.17 2.64 2.47
C GLY A 34 -17.39 1.98 1.34
N ASN A 35 -17.49 2.50 0.12
CA ASN A 35 -16.76 1.99 -1.05
C ASN A 35 -15.26 2.16 -0.86
N ILE A 36 -14.83 3.39 -0.53
CA ILE A 36 -13.41 3.70 -0.35
C ILE A 36 -12.82 2.89 0.81
N LYS A 37 -13.58 2.66 1.89
CA LYS A 37 -13.14 1.77 2.99
C LYS A 37 -12.89 0.34 2.51
N THR A 38 -13.77 -0.23 1.71
CA THR A 38 -13.56 -1.58 1.13
C THR A 38 -12.30 -1.60 0.26
N ILE A 39 -12.15 -0.61 -0.63
CA ILE A 39 -10.99 -0.51 -1.53
C ILE A 39 -9.69 -0.37 -0.71
N ASP A 40 -9.63 0.54 0.28
CA ASP A 40 -8.46 0.72 1.14
C ASP A 40 -8.07 -0.60 1.83
N VAL A 41 -9.02 -1.29 2.45
CA VAL A 41 -8.71 -2.55 3.16
C VAL A 41 -8.11 -3.60 2.23
N ILE A 42 -8.66 -3.76 1.02
CA ILE A 42 -8.12 -4.72 0.04
C ILE A 42 -6.72 -4.31 -0.41
N LEU A 43 -6.52 -3.04 -0.77
CA LEU A 43 -5.22 -2.53 -1.21
C LEU A 43 -4.16 -2.66 -0.12
N GLN A 44 -4.50 -2.34 1.13
CA GLN A 44 -3.60 -2.48 2.28
C GLN A 44 -3.21 -3.95 2.48
N LYS A 45 -4.16 -4.89 2.37
CA LYS A 45 -3.90 -6.33 2.50
C LYS A 45 -3.06 -6.89 1.34
N ALA A 46 -3.31 -6.44 0.12
CA ALA A 46 -2.66 -6.97 -1.08
C ALA A 46 -1.29 -6.36 -1.34
N LEU A 47 -1.05 -5.10 -0.97
CA LEU A 47 0.16 -4.34 -1.31
C LEU A 47 1.02 -3.96 -0.11
N THR A 48 0.72 -4.48 1.09
CA THR A 48 1.61 -4.37 2.27
C THR A 48 2.05 -5.75 2.71
N GLY A 49 3.36 -5.97 2.74
CA GLY A 49 3.93 -7.29 3.03
C GLY A 49 5.27 -7.47 2.33
N PRO A 50 5.82 -8.69 2.28
CA PRO A 50 5.23 -9.93 2.77
C PRO A 50 5.15 -9.96 4.30
N ASN A 51 4.06 -10.50 4.86
CA ASN A 51 3.97 -10.74 6.30
C ASN A 51 4.58 -12.10 6.68
N GLU A 52 4.82 -12.30 7.98
CA GLU A 52 5.49 -13.51 8.48
C GLU A 52 4.68 -14.80 8.28
N GLU A 53 3.36 -14.71 8.22
CA GLU A 53 2.50 -15.87 7.91
C GLU A 53 2.73 -16.32 6.47
N LEU A 54 2.66 -15.40 5.52
CA LEU A 54 2.85 -15.70 4.11
C LEU A 54 4.29 -16.13 3.78
N LYS A 55 5.29 -15.56 4.45
CA LYS A 55 6.70 -16.02 4.36
C LYS A 55 6.85 -17.48 4.79
N LYS A 56 6.16 -17.91 5.86
CA LYS A 56 6.16 -19.32 6.30
C LYS A 56 5.49 -20.21 5.27
N ILE A 57 4.30 -19.84 4.80
CA ILE A 57 3.58 -20.57 3.75
C ILE A 57 4.45 -20.75 2.51
N PHE A 58 5.20 -19.72 2.12
CA PHE A 58 6.11 -19.76 0.96
C PHE A 58 7.29 -20.72 1.14
N HIS A 59 7.82 -20.85 2.35
CA HIS A 59 8.93 -21.77 2.66
C HIS A 59 8.47 -23.19 2.99
N ASP A 60 7.18 -23.37 3.28
CA ASP A 60 6.57 -24.67 3.55
C ASP A 60 6.27 -25.44 2.24
N GLY A 61 6.39 -26.76 2.26
CA GLY A 61 6.25 -27.61 1.07
C GLY A 61 4.83 -27.79 0.53
N ASP A 62 3.80 -27.36 1.26
CA ASP A 62 2.39 -27.40 0.85
C ASP A 62 1.86 -25.99 0.57
N PHE A 63 2.43 -25.36 -0.46
CA PHE A 63 2.12 -23.96 -0.82
C PHE A 63 0.66 -23.77 -1.25
N THR A 64 0.11 -24.70 -2.04
CA THR A 64 -1.16 -24.49 -2.75
C THR A 64 -2.36 -24.38 -1.82
N GLU A 65 -2.53 -25.30 -0.89
CA GLU A 65 -3.71 -25.30 -0.01
C GLU A 65 -3.60 -24.21 1.07
N ASN A 66 -2.41 -24.02 1.62
CA ASN A 66 -2.17 -22.98 2.62
C ASN A 66 -2.35 -21.56 2.05
N VAL A 67 -1.91 -21.30 0.82
CA VAL A 67 -2.19 -20.02 0.13
C VAL A 67 -3.69 -19.81 -0.07
N ARG A 68 -4.42 -20.84 -0.51
CA ARG A 68 -5.88 -20.72 -0.70
C ARG A 68 -6.58 -20.34 0.61
N GLN A 69 -6.20 -20.97 1.72
CA GLN A 69 -6.78 -20.67 3.02
C GLN A 69 -6.41 -19.26 3.50
N TYR A 70 -5.17 -18.85 3.29
CA TYR A 70 -4.70 -17.50 3.57
C TYR A 70 -5.52 -16.46 2.78
N ASP A 71 -5.60 -16.59 1.45
CA ASP A 71 -6.33 -15.65 0.59
C ASP A 71 -7.83 -15.60 0.95
N ASN A 72 -8.43 -16.76 1.23
CA ASN A 72 -9.84 -16.82 1.64
C ASN A 72 -10.07 -16.06 2.96
N ALA A 73 -9.19 -16.21 3.95
CA ALA A 73 -9.28 -15.50 5.21
C ALA A 73 -9.06 -13.99 5.06
N GLN A 74 -8.22 -13.57 4.12
CA GLN A 74 -7.90 -12.16 3.91
C GLN A 74 -8.94 -11.41 3.07
N PHE A 75 -9.50 -12.03 2.04
CA PHE A 75 -10.17 -11.31 0.95
C PHE A 75 -11.63 -11.69 0.71
N ASN A 76 -12.04 -12.95 0.93
CA ASN A 76 -13.34 -13.45 0.48
C ASN A 76 -14.52 -12.55 0.92
N GLY A 77 -14.50 -12.08 2.17
CA GLY A 77 -15.55 -11.24 2.73
C GLY A 77 -15.74 -9.86 2.08
N TYR A 78 -14.92 -9.44 1.11
CA TYR A 78 -15.00 -8.11 0.47
C TYR A 78 -15.53 -8.13 -0.97
N PHE A 79 -15.74 -9.31 -1.56
CA PHE A 79 -16.16 -9.45 -2.96
C PHE A 79 -17.65 -9.76 -3.08
N ALA A 80 -18.24 -9.36 -4.21
CA ALA A 80 -19.67 -9.49 -4.46
C ALA A 80 -20.08 -10.95 -4.72
N ASN A 81 -19.16 -11.77 -5.24
CA ASN A 81 -19.38 -13.17 -5.53
C ASN A 81 -18.04 -13.93 -5.67
N ASP A 82 -18.13 -15.26 -5.74
CA ASP A 82 -16.96 -16.15 -5.85
C ASP A 82 -16.12 -15.87 -7.10
N SER A 83 -16.73 -15.50 -8.23
CA SER A 83 -15.99 -15.21 -9.46
C SER A 83 -15.11 -13.98 -9.31
N ALA A 84 -15.67 -12.87 -8.79
CA ALA A 84 -14.94 -11.63 -8.53
C ALA A 84 -13.79 -11.87 -7.53
N TYR A 85 -14.04 -12.63 -6.47
CA TYR A 85 -13.02 -13.04 -5.52
C TYR A 85 -11.89 -13.84 -6.20
N MET A 86 -12.23 -14.88 -6.97
CA MET A 86 -11.27 -15.75 -7.62
C MET A 86 -10.42 -15.00 -8.65
N GLU A 87 -11.03 -14.11 -9.44
CA GLU A 87 -10.32 -13.27 -10.40
C GLU A 87 -9.27 -12.38 -9.72
N PHE A 88 -9.64 -11.77 -8.58
CA PHE A 88 -8.74 -10.97 -7.79
C PHE A 88 -7.57 -11.79 -7.21
N VAL A 89 -7.84 -12.87 -6.45
CA VAL A 89 -6.76 -13.58 -5.72
C VAL A 89 -5.78 -14.28 -6.65
N ASN A 90 -6.23 -14.72 -7.83
CA ASN A 90 -5.35 -15.30 -8.85
C ASN A 90 -4.34 -14.30 -9.42
N SER A 91 -4.60 -12.99 -9.31
CA SER A 91 -3.76 -11.92 -9.85
C SER A 91 -3.03 -11.14 -8.76
N TYR A 92 -3.69 -10.92 -7.61
CA TYR A 92 -3.32 -9.91 -6.61
C TYR A 92 -3.35 -10.42 -5.17
N GLY A 93 -3.72 -11.68 -4.94
CA GLY A 93 -3.67 -12.31 -3.62
C GLY A 93 -2.23 -12.57 -3.17
N ALA A 94 -2.02 -13.66 -2.43
CA ALA A 94 -0.69 -14.11 -1.99
C ALA A 94 0.34 -14.21 -3.13
N VAL A 95 -0.10 -14.52 -4.35
CA VAL A 95 0.75 -14.64 -5.54
C VAL A 95 1.57 -13.38 -5.81
N LEU A 96 1.03 -12.20 -5.53
CA LEU A 96 1.70 -10.90 -5.72
C LEU A 96 2.98 -10.80 -4.88
N MET A 97 2.97 -11.41 -3.69
CA MET A 97 4.07 -11.34 -2.74
C MET A 97 5.21 -12.33 -3.04
N ILE A 98 5.05 -13.24 -4.01
CA ILE A 98 6.10 -14.21 -4.37
C ILE A 98 7.41 -13.50 -4.77
N THR A 99 7.33 -12.48 -5.63
CA THR A 99 8.51 -11.74 -6.09
C THR A 99 9.16 -10.97 -4.94
N PRO A 100 8.42 -10.16 -4.14
CA PRO A 100 8.96 -9.54 -2.93
C PRO A 100 9.61 -10.54 -1.95
N ILE A 101 9.01 -11.70 -1.68
CA ILE A 101 9.61 -12.72 -0.80
C ILE A 101 10.94 -13.21 -1.38
N ARG A 102 10.95 -13.61 -2.66
CA ARG A 102 12.14 -14.17 -3.31
C ARG A 102 13.30 -13.19 -3.39
N ASN A 103 12.97 -11.91 -3.58
CA ASN A 103 13.92 -10.84 -3.77
C ASN A 103 14.07 -10.01 -2.49
N ASP A 104 13.72 -10.53 -1.31
CA ASP A 104 13.86 -9.89 0.01
C ASP A 104 13.38 -8.42 0.03
N TYR A 105 12.28 -8.11 -0.61
CA TYR A 105 11.66 -6.78 -0.57
C TYR A 105 10.46 -6.77 0.37
N THR A 106 10.29 -5.65 1.07
CA THR A 106 9.06 -5.30 1.78
C THR A 106 8.38 -4.14 1.07
N LEU A 107 7.06 -4.23 0.96
CA LEU A 107 6.16 -3.25 0.37
C LEU A 107 5.33 -2.59 1.47
N LYS A 108 5.09 -1.29 1.32
CA LYS A 108 4.24 -0.50 2.22
C LYS A 108 3.55 0.62 1.44
N ILE A 109 2.25 0.76 1.64
CA ILE A 109 1.51 1.90 1.12
C ILE A 109 1.84 3.14 1.96
N ASN A 110 2.30 4.21 1.29
CA ASN A 110 2.50 5.52 1.91
C ASN A 110 1.24 6.38 1.81
N ASN A 111 0.62 6.40 0.64
CA ASN A 111 -0.56 7.21 0.36
C ASN A 111 -1.44 6.52 -0.69
N ILE A 112 -2.75 6.78 -0.63
CA ILE A 112 -3.68 6.40 -1.68
C ILE A 112 -4.56 7.62 -1.97
N GLU A 113 -4.72 7.93 -3.25
CA GLU A 113 -5.65 8.92 -3.76
C GLU A 113 -6.77 8.20 -4.51
N TYR A 114 -7.99 8.69 -4.35
CA TYR A 114 -9.20 8.10 -4.95
C TYR A 114 -9.94 9.15 -5.76
N GLU A 115 -10.45 8.75 -6.91
CA GLU A 115 -11.30 9.57 -7.76
C GLU A 115 -12.46 8.71 -8.27
N GLN A 116 -13.69 9.09 -7.92
CA GLN A 116 -14.87 8.46 -8.49
C GLN A 116 -15.02 8.89 -9.95
N THR A 117 -15.35 7.93 -10.82
CA THR A 117 -15.59 8.22 -12.24
C THR A 117 -17.00 8.81 -12.46
N ASP A 118 -17.23 9.44 -13.62
CA ASP A 118 -18.55 9.94 -14.02
C ASP A 118 -19.52 8.82 -14.53
N SER A 119 -19.21 7.55 -14.26
CA SER A 119 -20.03 6.40 -14.66
C SER A 119 -21.35 6.34 -13.87
N GLU A 120 -22.36 5.68 -14.45
CA GLU A 120 -23.56 5.27 -13.71
C GLU A 120 -23.27 4.13 -12.72
N GLU A 121 -22.16 3.40 -12.92
CA GLU A 121 -21.65 2.37 -12.01
C GLU A 121 -20.76 2.98 -10.90
N ILE A 122 -20.57 2.25 -9.80
CA ILE A 122 -19.75 2.70 -8.66
C ILE A 122 -18.28 2.34 -8.92
N ILE A 123 -17.64 3.13 -9.77
CA ILE A 123 -16.25 2.91 -10.19
C ILE A 123 -15.35 4.01 -9.62
N TYR A 124 -14.26 3.60 -8.97
CA TYR A 124 -13.20 4.48 -8.48
C TYR A 124 -11.87 4.16 -9.17
N ASN A 125 -11.22 5.20 -9.68
CA ASN A 125 -9.79 5.16 -9.96
C ASN A 125 -9.02 5.38 -8.66
N PHE A 126 -7.86 4.73 -8.54
CA PHE A 126 -6.94 4.98 -7.43
C PHE A 126 -5.50 5.12 -7.91
N SER A 127 -4.73 5.93 -7.20
CA SER A 127 -3.29 6.11 -7.34
C SER A 127 -2.61 5.87 -6.00
N ILE A 128 -1.60 5.02 -5.97
CA ILE A 128 -0.92 4.56 -4.76
C ILE A 128 0.54 4.96 -4.84
N ASP A 129 1.02 5.64 -3.80
CA ASP A 129 2.45 5.79 -3.54
C ASP A 129 2.92 4.55 -2.77
N LEU A 130 3.49 3.59 -3.50
CA LEU A 130 3.94 2.32 -2.94
C LEU A 130 5.44 2.37 -2.66
N GLN A 131 5.80 2.32 -1.39
CA GLN A 131 7.17 2.18 -0.95
C GLN A 131 7.62 0.73 -1.09
N TYR A 132 8.85 0.53 -1.56
CA TYR A 132 9.55 -0.76 -1.51
C TYR A 132 10.93 -0.59 -0.88
N GLN A 133 11.35 -1.59 -0.12
CA GLN A 133 12.62 -1.60 0.60
C GLN A 133 13.22 -2.99 0.61
N LYS A 134 14.49 -3.10 0.19
CA LYS A 134 15.27 -4.34 0.28
C LYS A 134 15.62 -4.60 1.76
N GLU A 135 15.41 -5.82 2.23
CA GLU A 135 15.72 -6.22 3.60
C GLU A 135 17.20 -5.99 3.93
N GLY A 136 17.47 -5.40 5.10
CA GLY A 136 18.82 -4.99 5.51
C GLY A 136 19.28 -3.63 4.95
N SER A 137 18.57 -3.05 3.97
CA SER A 137 18.85 -1.68 3.49
C SER A 137 18.25 -0.63 4.41
N GLN A 138 18.91 0.52 4.55
CA GLN A 138 18.33 1.73 5.16
C GLN A 138 17.62 2.62 4.12
N GLU A 139 17.83 2.35 2.84
CA GLU A 139 17.22 3.08 1.73
C GLU A 139 15.91 2.44 1.32
N SER A 140 14.93 3.27 1.02
CA SER A 140 13.63 2.88 0.47
C SER A 140 13.28 3.80 -0.68
N GLU A 141 12.61 3.25 -1.68
CA GLU A 141 12.16 3.98 -2.86
C GLU A 141 10.64 3.88 -2.98
N VAL A 142 10.05 4.75 -3.80
CA VAL A 142 8.59 4.83 -3.99
C VAL A 142 8.28 4.76 -5.48
N VAL A 143 7.33 3.92 -5.85
CA VAL A 143 6.73 3.87 -7.20
C VAL A 143 5.25 4.22 -7.14
N SER A 144 4.75 4.83 -8.21
CA SER A 144 3.31 5.01 -8.41
C SER A 144 2.70 3.75 -9.02
N VAL A 145 1.68 3.22 -8.35
CA VAL A 145 0.82 2.12 -8.80
C VAL A 145 -0.59 2.67 -8.97
N ASN A 146 -1.19 2.46 -10.13
CA ASN A 146 -2.53 2.95 -10.44
C ASN A 146 -3.48 1.79 -10.67
N GLY A 147 -4.77 2.02 -10.53
CA GLY A 147 -5.76 1.01 -10.80
C GLY A 147 -7.19 1.52 -10.69
N GLN A 148 -8.12 0.57 -10.74
CA GLN A 148 -9.54 0.83 -10.70
C GLN A 148 -10.26 -0.25 -9.90
N ALA A 149 -11.33 0.13 -9.22
CA ALA A 149 -12.22 -0.78 -8.52
C ALA A 149 -13.67 -0.48 -8.90
N ASN A 150 -14.41 -1.52 -9.28
CA ASN A 150 -15.85 -1.49 -9.48
C ASN A 150 -16.56 -2.15 -8.29
N LEU A 151 -17.60 -1.50 -7.79
CA LEU A 151 -18.33 -1.93 -6.60
C LEU A 151 -19.83 -1.97 -6.85
N ASN A 152 -20.53 -2.78 -6.06
CA ASN A 152 -21.97 -2.74 -5.98
C ASN A 152 -22.48 -1.83 -4.85
N GLU A 153 -23.81 -1.69 -4.75
CA GLU A 153 -24.47 -0.87 -3.73
C GLU A 153 -24.22 -1.35 -2.28
N GLU A 154 -23.77 -2.58 -2.10
CA GLU A 154 -23.39 -3.16 -0.79
C GLU A 154 -21.90 -2.92 -0.45
N HIS A 155 -21.21 -2.07 -1.22
CA HIS A 155 -19.79 -1.76 -1.08
C HIS A 155 -18.88 -2.99 -1.27
N LYS A 156 -19.31 -3.99 -2.04
CA LYS A 156 -18.51 -5.18 -2.39
C LYS A 156 -17.86 -5.00 -3.75
N ILE A 157 -16.64 -5.53 -3.90
CA ILE A 157 -15.91 -5.49 -5.18
C ILE A 157 -16.55 -6.45 -6.18
N GLU A 158 -16.88 -5.94 -7.35
CA GLU A 158 -17.29 -6.70 -8.53
C GLU A 158 -16.10 -6.97 -9.47
N ASP A 159 -15.19 -5.99 -9.58
CA ASP A 159 -13.92 -6.11 -10.32
C ASP A 159 -12.87 -5.17 -9.73
N MET A 160 -11.59 -5.56 -9.76
CA MET A 160 -10.48 -4.69 -9.36
C MET A 160 -9.25 -4.98 -10.20
N LEU A 161 -8.70 -3.92 -10.80
CA LEU A 161 -7.49 -3.97 -11.61
C LEU A 161 -6.39 -3.12 -10.96
N ILE A 162 -5.20 -3.73 -10.79
CA ILE A 162 -4.00 -3.06 -10.25
C ILE A 162 -2.88 -3.12 -11.30
N ASN A 163 -2.38 -1.96 -11.72
CA ASN A 163 -1.28 -1.86 -12.68
C ASN A 163 0.08 -1.84 -11.95
N LEU A 164 0.72 -3.01 -11.92
CA LEU A 164 1.96 -3.27 -11.19
C LEU A 164 3.23 -3.14 -12.05
N LYS A 165 3.12 -2.70 -13.31
CA LYS A 165 4.25 -2.64 -14.25
C LYS A 165 5.46 -1.89 -13.68
N ASN A 166 5.21 -0.75 -13.04
CA ASN A 166 6.26 0.08 -12.46
C ASN A 166 6.94 -0.61 -11.27
N LEU A 167 6.18 -1.33 -10.44
CA LEU A 167 6.71 -2.10 -9.32
C LEU A 167 7.61 -3.23 -9.83
N TRP A 168 7.14 -4.04 -10.78
CA TRP A 168 7.91 -5.16 -11.32
C TRP A 168 9.20 -4.72 -12.00
N SER A 169 9.16 -3.60 -12.73
CA SER A 169 10.36 -3.01 -13.31
C SER A 169 11.41 -2.55 -12.28
N ALA A 170 10.99 -2.33 -11.02
CA ALA A 170 11.85 -1.85 -9.95
C ALA A 170 12.41 -2.95 -9.04
N ILE A 171 11.72 -4.09 -8.91
CA ILE A 171 12.08 -5.13 -7.93
C ILE A 171 12.43 -6.51 -8.53
N GLU A 172 12.19 -6.74 -9.82
CA GLU A 172 12.61 -7.94 -10.56
C GLU A 172 14.04 -7.84 -11.08
#